data_AF-A0A7W0U844-F1
#
_entry.id   AF-A0A7W0U844-F1
#
_cell.length_a   1.000
_cell.length_b   1.000
_cell.length_c   1.000
_cell.angle_alpha   90.00
_cell.angle_beta   90.00
_cell.angle_gamma   90.00
#
_symmetry.space_group_name_H-M   'P 1'
#
loop_
_entity.id
_entity.type
_entity.pdbx_description
1 polymer ?
#
loop_
_entity_poly.entity_id
_entity_poly.type
_entity_poly.pdbx_seq_one_letter_code
_entity_poly.pdbx_strand_id
1 'polypeptide(L)'
;MPTTRPRYTLTDVGELAEMLDVAQRRWPDEPRRQDLLVRLVALGRSVVERELAEHDETVRQARQAEALQRLSALVDPEVLLSDAAWR
;
A
#
# COMPACT_ATOMS: atom_id res chain seq x y z
N MET A 1 -10.74 29.01 17.06
CA MET A 1 -9.89 28.32 16.08
C MET A 1 -10.65 27.15 15.49
N PRO A 2 -11.27 27.25 14.30
CA PRO A 2 -11.83 26.10 13.65
C PRO A 2 -10.66 25.30 13.06
N THR A 3 -10.38 24.13 13.60
CA THR A 3 -9.45 23.21 12.95
C THR A 3 -10.16 22.69 11.69
N THR A 4 -9.55 22.87 10.51
CA THR A 4 -10.10 22.44 9.20
C THR A 4 -10.36 20.93 9.12
N ARG A 5 -9.80 20.16 10.07
CA ARG A 5 -9.96 18.70 10.14
C ARG A 5 -11.02 18.33 11.18
N PRO A 6 -11.88 17.33 10.89
CA PRO A 6 -12.81 16.77 11.85
C PRO A 6 -12.09 16.27 13.11
N ARG A 7 -12.72 16.43 14.26
CA ARG A 7 -12.26 15.85 15.52
C ARG A 7 -13.04 14.57 15.77
N TYR A 8 -12.33 13.49 16.05
CA TYR A 8 -12.92 12.21 16.44
C TYR A 8 -12.58 11.97 17.90
N THR A 9 -13.62 11.78 18.71
CA THR A 9 -13.47 11.35 20.11
C THR A 9 -13.58 9.84 20.13
N LEU A 10 -12.60 9.18 20.73
CA LEU A 10 -12.57 7.74 20.91
C LEU A 10 -12.60 7.45 22.41
N THR A 11 -13.46 6.52 22.80
CA THR A 11 -13.61 6.08 24.19
C THR A 11 -13.05 4.68 24.29
N ASP A 12 -12.16 4.47 25.27
CA ASP A 12 -11.49 3.19 25.52
C ASP A 12 -12.44 2.17 26.16
N VAL A 13 -13.34 1.65 25.34
CA VAL A 13 -14.36 0.66 25.72
C VAL A 13 -14.60 -0.31 24.57
N GLY A 14 -15.14 -1.49 24.90
CA GLY A 14 -15.50 -2.51 23.93
C GLY A 14 -14.29 -2.91 23.06
N GLU A 15 -14.51 -2.95 21.75
CA GLU A 15 -13.51 -3.38 20.77
C GLU A 15 -12.23 -2.53 20.82
N LEU A 16 -12.33 -1.22 21.08
CA LEU A 16 -11.15 -0.37 21.18
C LEU A 16 -10.26 -0.78 22.36
N ALA A 17 -10.87 -1.13 23.49
CA ALA A 17 -10.14 -1.59 24.65
C ALA A 17 -9.42 -2.92 24.38
N GLU A 18 -10.10 -3.87 23.73
CA GLU A 18 -9.51 -5.15 23.35
C GLU A 18 -8.31 -4.98 22.40
N MET A 19 -8.45 -4.12 21.38
CA MET A 19 -7.34 -3.80 20.47
C MET A 19 -6.14 -3.18 21.20
N LEU A 20 -6.40 -2.27 22.14
CA LEU A 20 -5.36 -1.62 22.93
C LEU A 20 -4.72 -2.58 23.95
N ASP A 21 -5.44 -3.58 24.45
CA ASP A 21 -4.87 -4.63 25.30
C ASP A 21 -3.92 -5.53 24.50
N VAL A 22 -4.27 -5.87 23.26
CA VAL A 22 -3.35 -6.56 22.35
C VAL A 22 -2.12 -5.71 22.06
N ALA A 23 -2.30 -4.40 21.82
CA ALA A 23 -1.20 -3.47 21.62
C ALA A 23 -0.28 -3.40 22.86
N GLN A 24 -0.84 -3.36 24.07
CA GLN A 24 -0.07 -3.33 25.31
C GLN A 24 0.80 -4.57 25.46
N ARG A 25 0.30 -5.76 25.09
CA ARG A 25 1.10 -7.00 25.08
C ARG A 25 2.28 -6.92 24.12
N ARG A 26 2.12 -6.22 22.99
CA ARG A 26 3.17 -6.03 21.97
C ARG A 26 4.18 -4.95 22.37
N TRP A 27 3.74 -3.92 23.08
CA TRP A 27 4.53 -2.78 23.55
C TRP A 27 4.33 -2.60 25.07
N PRO A 28 4.93 -3.49 25.88
CA PRO A 28 4.72 -3.48 27.33
C PRO A 28 5.25 -2.22 28.01
N ASP A 29 6.26 -1.57 27.43
CA ASP A 29 6.91 -0.37 27.98
C ASP A 29 6.15 0.92 27.69
N GLU A 30 5.03 0.87 26.96
CA GLU A 30 4.21 2.04 26.64
C GLU A 30 3.07 2.17 27.67
N PRO A 31 3.14 3.11 28.64
CA PRO A 31 2.18 3.18 29.72
C PRO A 31 0.88 3.89 29.33
N ARG A 32 0.90 4.68 28.24
CA ARG A 32 -0.24 5.49 27.82
C ARG A 32 -0.98 4.80 26.69
N ARG A 33 -2.26 4.48 26.92
CA ARG A 33 -3.14 3.87 25.92
C ARG A 33 -3.34 4.75 24.68
N GLN A 34 -3.30 6.07 24.83
CA GLN A 34 -3.30 6.99 23.68
C GLN A 34 -2.09 6.77 22.75
N ASP A 35 -0.90 6.51 23.31
CA ASP A 35 0.30 6.29 22.49
C ASP A 35 0.24 4.92 21.79
N LEU A 36 -0.33 3.91 22.44
CA LEU A 36 -0.64 2.63 21.81
C LEU A 36 -1.57 2.81 20.62
N LEU A 37 -2.60 3.65 20.73
CA LEU A 37 -3.50 3.96 19.62
C LEU A 37 -2.75 4.58 18.44
N VAL A 38 -1.90 5.57 18.71
CA VAL A 38 -1.09 6.21 17.66
C VAL A 38 -0.16 5.19 16.98
N ARG A 39 0.47 4.30 17.77
CA ARG A 39 1.32 3.22 17.24
C ARG A 39 0.54 2.22 16.39
N LEU A 40 -0.65 1.80 16.84
CA LEU A 40 -1.54 0.92 16.07
C LEU A 40 -1.92 1.54 14.73
N VAL A 41 -2.32 2.82 14.73
CA VAL A 41 -2.69 3.54 13.50
C VAL A 41 -1.48 3.66 12.57
N ALA A 42 -0.29 3.95 13.09
CA ALA A 42 0.93 4.01 12.29
C ALA A 42 1.28 2.64 11.68
N LEU A 43 1.12 1.57 12.44
CA LEU A 43 1.30 0.20 11.95
C LEU A 43 0.29 -0.12 10.86
N GLY A 44 -1.00 0.15 11.10
CA GLY A 44 -2.07 -0.04 10.12
C GLY A 44 -1.82 0.73 8.83
N ARG A 45 -1.39 2.00 8.91
CA ARG A 45 -0.98 2.79 7.75
C ARG A 45 0.10 2.07 6.93
N SER A 46 1.13 1.54 7.58
CA SER A 46 2.22 0.86 6.85
C SER A 46 1.76 -0.42 6.14
N VAL A 47 0.76 -1.10 6.68
CA VAL A 47 0.16 -2.29 6.04
C VAL A 47 -0.63 -1.87 4.81
N VAL A 48 -1.50 -0.86 4.94
CA VAL A 48 -2.30 -0.33 3.83
C VAL A 48 -1.41 0.24 2.72
N GLU A 49 -0.37 1.00 3.05
CA GLU A 49 0.58 1.54 2.06
C GLU A 49 1.27 0.43 1.27
N ARG A 50 1.64 -0.67 1.93
CA ARG A 50 2.24 -1.83 1.26
C ARG A 50 1.25 -2.53 0.33
N GLU A 51 0.03 -2.78 0.78
CA GLU A 51 -1.02 -3.40 -0.05
C GLU A 51 -1.34 -2.56 -1.30
N LEU A 52 -1.40 -1.23 -1.14
CA LEU A 52 -1.58 -0.31 -2.27
C LEU A 52 -0.41 -0.38 -3.25
N ALA A 53 0.83 -0.40 -2.76
CA ALA A 53 2.01 -0.52 -3.61
C ALA A 53 2.05 -1.85 -4.38
N GLU A 54 1.69 -2.96 -3.73
CA GLU A 54 1.58 -4.29 -4.36
C GLU A 54 0.49 -4.30 -5.44
N HIS A 55 -0.64 -3.66 -5.17
CA HIS A 55 -1.71 -3.50 -6.16
C HIS A 55 -1.26 -2.68 -7.37
N ASP A 56 -0.63 -1.52 -7.14
CA ASP A 56 -0.13 -0.64 -8.20
C ASP A 56 0.96 -1.31 -9.05
N GLU A 57 1.81 -2.13 -8.44
CA GLU A 57 2.79 -2.96 -9.14
C GLU A 57 2.10 -4.00 -10.04
N THR A 58 1.11 -4.72 -9.50
CA THR A 58 0.34 -5.71 -10.26
C THR A 58 -0.36 -5.06 -11.47
N VAL A 59 -0.98 -3.90 -11.27
CA VAL A 59 -1.64 -3.14 -12.35
C VAL A 59 -0.63 -2.67 -13.39
N ARG A 60 0.55 -2.18 -12.96
CA ARG A 60 1.63 -1.80 -13.90
C ARG A 60 2.13 -2.98 -14.71
N GLN A 61 2.36 -4.13 -14.08
CA GLN A 61 2.81 -5.35 -14.77
C GLN A 61 1.77 -5.83 -15.80
N ALA A 62 0.49 -5.81 -15.45
CA ALA A 62 -0.58 -6.16 -16.39
C ALA A 62 -0.59 -5.24 -17.62
N ARG A 63 -0.45 -3.92 -17.42
CA ARG A 63 -0.36 -2.95 -18.52
C ARG A 63 0.89 -3.15 -19.38
N GLN A 64 2.03 -3.45 -18.77
CA GLN A 64 3.27 -3.74 -19.51
C GLN A 64 3.13 -5.01 -20.34
N ALA A 65 2.55 -6.07 -19.78
CA ALA A 65 2.29 -7.32 -20.50
C ALA A 65 1.36 -7.10 -21.70
N GLU A 66 0.29 -6.34 -21.53
CA GLU A 66 -0.64 -5.98 -22.62
C GLU A 66 0.07 -5.16 -23.72
N ALA A 67 0.91 -4.19 -23.33
CA ALA A 67 1.67 -3.39 -24.29
C ALA A 67 2.68 -4.24 -25.08
N LEU A 68 3.39 -5.15 -24.41
CA LEU A 68 4.32 -6.07 -25.06
C LEU A 68 3.60 -7.02 -26.03
N GLN A 69 2.44 -7.56 -25.64
CA GLN A 69 1.62 -8.39 -26.52
C GLN A 69 1.17 -7.63 -27.78
N ARG A 70 0.74 -6.36 -27.63
CA ARG A 70 0.41 -5.53 -28.79
C ARG A 70 1.63 -5.27 -29.67
N LEU A 71 2.78 -4.96 -29.08
CA LEU A 71 3.99 -4.69 -29.84
C LEU A 71 4.41 -5.92 -30.66
N SER A 72 4.38 -7.11 -30.07
CA SER A 72 4.71 -8.36 -30.79
C SER A 72 3.77 -8.68 -31.95
N ALA A 73 2.53 -8.15 -31.94
CA ALA A 73 1.61 -8.29 -33.06
C ALA A 73 1.90 -7.30 -34.20
N LEU A 74 2.61 -6.21 -33.92
CA LEU A 74 2.91 -5.12 -34.87
C LEU A 74 4.34 -5.17 -35.41
N VAL A 75 5.21 -5.93 -34.73
CA VAL A 75 6.63 -6.07 -35.04
C VAL A 75 6.92 -7.51 -35.38
N ASP A 76 7.47 -7.75 -36.57
CA ASP A 76 8.11 -9.02 -36.90
C ASP A 76 9.56 -9.01 -36.35
N PRO A 77 9.86 -9.82 -35.32
CA PRO A 77 11.19 -9.83 -34.70
C PRO A 77 12.29 -10.27 -35.67
N GLU A 78 12.00 -11.15 -36.63
CA GLU A 78 13.00 -11.63 -37.57
C GLU A 78 13.41 -10.51 -38.55
N VAL A 79 12.44 -9.70 -38.97
CA VAL A 79 12.71 -8.55 -39.84
C VAL A 79 13.49 -7.48 -39.09
N LEU A 80 13.10 -7.16 -37.86
CA LEU A 80 13.72 -6.10 -37.05
C LEU A 80 15.17 -6.44 -36.64
N LEU A 81 15.48 -7.73 -36.45
CA LEU A 81 16.82 -8.22 -36.16
C LEU A 81 17.68 -8.46 -37.41
N SER A 82 17.11 -8.28 -38.61
CA SER A 82 17.86 -8.40 -39.86
C SER A 82 18.59 -7.10 -40.23
N ASP A 83 19.69 -7.23 -40.98
CA ASP A 83 20.41 -6.07 -41.56
C ASP A 83 19.54 -5.23 -42.51
N ALA A 84 18.40 -5.77 -42.98
CA ALA A 84 17.47 -5.06 -43.85
C ALA A 84 16.65 -3.98 -43.13
N ALA A 85 16.53 -4.04 -41.79
CA ALA A 85 15.79 -3.06 -41.02
C ALA A 85 16.54 -1.73 -40.80
N TRP A 86 17.85 -1.69 -41.07
CA TRP A 86 18.73 -0.58 -40.69
C TRP A 86 19.49 0.06 -41.87
N ARG A 87 19.10 -0.26 -43.11
CA ARG A 87 19.56 0.42 -44.32
C ARG A 87 18.56 1.48 -44.75
#